data_AF-A0A0W8CKK1-F1
#
_entry.id   AF-A0A0W8CKK1-F1
#
_cell.length_a   1.000
_cell.length_b   1.000
_cell.length_c   1.000
_cell.angle_alpha   90.00
_cell.angle_beta   90.00
_cell.angle_gamma   90.00
#
_symmetry.space_group_name_H-M   'P 1'
#
loop_
_entity.id
_entity.type
_entity.pdbx_description
1 polymer ?
#
loop_
_entity_poly.entity_id
_entity_poly.type
_entity_poly.pdbx_seq_one_letter_code
_entity_poly.pdbx_strand_id
1 'polypeptide(L)'
;MGVWKTDQLAPVRVNTPTSGTPDIAAREPTTVLDAFKDVVSRLPHGRALSIKKDDEWVTHTWKQYYDISQKFARALIHVGVEPHEAVNVLGPNCPEWLFTNMGSIMAGAVIAGVYVTSTSEACQYISAHCDAKVVVVSDKAQLDKYLTGYIEDTEVIMDSRMVARHYIKTWFIVDLIGSIPVEYIKLFRVTRLIKFVQ
;
A
#
# COMPACT_ATOMS: atom_id res chain seq x y z
N MET A 1 -19.69 4.96 7.51
CA MET A 1 -18.26 5.28 7.39
C MET A 1 -18.12 6.37 6.35
N GLY A 2 -17.78 7.59 6.77
CA GLY A 2 -17.65 8.72 5.86
C GLY A 2 -16.35 8.59 5.07
N VAL A 3 -16.47 8.42 3.76
CA VAL A 3 -15.37 8.50 2.81
C VAL A 3 -14.85 9.94 2.84
N TRP A 4 -13.56 10.15 3.04
CA TRP A 4 -12.96 11.49 2.93
C TRP A 4 -13.29 12.05 1.54
N LYS A 5 -14.07 13.13 1.50
CA LYS A 5 -14.58 13.75 0.29
C LYS A 5 -13.77 15.00 -0.02
N THR A 6 -12.92 14.94 -1.05
CA THR A 6 -12.05 16.04 -1.52
C THR A 6 -12.83 17.23 -2.08
N ASP A 7 -14.13 17.06 -2.33
CA ASP A 7 -15.06 18.07 -2.84
C ASP A 7 -15.61 19.00 -1.75
N GLN A 8 -15.31 18.75 -0.46
CA GLN A 8 -15.64 19.69 0.61
C GLN A 8 -14.49 20.67 0.86
N LEU A 9 -14.51 21.80 0.15
CA LEU A 9 -13.74 22.98 0.54
C LEU A 9 -14.28 23.50 1.87
N ALA A 10 -13.63 23.14 2.98
CA ALA A 10 -13.91 23.70 4.29
C ALA A 10 -13.09 24.99 4.47
N PRO A 11 -13.72 26.14 4.80
CA PRO A 11 -12.98 27.34 5.12
C PRO A 11 -12.20 27.11 6.43
N VAL A 12 -10.87 27.07 6.34
CA VAL A 12 -10.01 27.05 7.52
C VAL A 12 -9.92 28.49 8.04
N ARG A 13 -10.51 28.75 9.21
CA ARG A 13 -10.36 30.04 9.88
C ARG A 13 -8.99 30.11 10.53
N VAL A 14 -8.16 30.98 10.01
CA VAL A 14 -6.85 31.28 10.54
C VAL A 14 -6.93 32.63 11.26
N ASN A 15 -6.57 32.67 12.54
CA ASN A 15 -6.51 33.94 13.29
C ASN A 15 -5.31 34.76 12.80
N THR A 16 -5.56 36.00 12.40
CA THR A 16 -4.50 37.00 12.14
C THR A 16 -4.07 37.61 13.48
N PRO A 17 -2.77 37.65 13.81
CA PRO A 17 -2.33 38.15 15.10
C PRO A 17 -2.34 39.69 15.14
N THR A 18 -2.66 40.22 16.31
CA THR A 18 -2.74 41.66 16.58
C THR A 18 -1.37 42.36 16.65
N SER A 19 -0.26 41.60 16.69
CA SER A 19 1.10 42.10 16.96
C SER A 19 1.89 42.57 15.74
N GLY A 20 1.32 42.53 14.52
CA GLY A 20 1.99 42.96 13.29
C GLY A 20 3.05 41.99 12.73
N THR A 21 3.48 41.02 13.51
CA THR A 21 4.22 39.83 13.04
C THR A 21 3.23 38.75 12.63
N PRO A 22 3.26 38.23 11.38
CA PRO A 22 2.33 37.18 10.95
C PRO A 22 2.46 35.94 11.85
N ASP A 23 1.32 35.41 12.29
CA ASP A 23 1.24 34.18 13.07
C ASP A 23 1.73 33.05 12.17
N ILE A 24 2.32 32.02 12.76
CA ILE A 24 2.63 30.77 12.06
C ILE A 24 1.35 30.26 11.37
N ALA A 25 0.19 30.45 12.00
CA ALA A 25 -1.10 30.12 11.42
C ALA A 25 -1.41 30.97 10.16
N ALA A 26 -1.03 32.26 10.13
CA ALA A 26 -1.30 33.22 9.04
C ALA A 26 -0.42 33.05 7.80
N ARG A 27 0.51 32.08 7.80
CA ARG A 27 1.34 31.76 6.63
C ARG A 27 0.49 31.07 5.55
N GLU A 28 0.89 31.26 4.30
CA GLU A 28 0.29 30.53 3.19
C GLU A 28 0.46 29.02 3.41
N PRO A 29 -0.61 28.22 3.32
CA PRO A 29 -0.52 26.77 3.45
C PRO A 29 0.45 26.22 2.41
N THR A 30 1.40 25.42 2.85
CA THR A 30 2.36 24.73 1.98
C THR A 30 2.16 23.23 2.08
N THR A 31 2.38 22.51 0.98
CA THR A 31 2.38 21.04 1.02
C THR A 31 3.75 20.52 1.45
N VAL A 32 3.79 19.29 1.95
CA VAL A 32 5.07 18.60 2.26
C VAL A 32 5.97 18.49 1.01
N LEU A 33 5.36 18.38 -0.18
CA LEU A 33 6.11 18.33 -1.44
C LEU A 33 6.69 19.70 -1.81
N ASP A 34 5.98 20.79 -1.55
CA ASP A 34 6.49 22.15 -1.81
C ASP A 34 7.65 22.48 -0.87
N ALA A 35 7.50 22.16 0.42
CA ALA A 35 8.58 22.29 1.38
C ALA A 35 9.80 21.43 0.99
N PHE A 36 9.58 20.21 0.51
CA PHE A 36 10.67 19.35 0.04
C PHE A 36 11.37 19.92 -1.20
N LYS A 37 10.61 20.39 -2.19
CA LYS A 37 11.14 21.02 -3.41
C LYS A 37 11.93 22.30 -3.09
N ASP A 38 11.45 23.12 -2.16
CA ASP A 38 12.16 24.32 -1.70
C ASP A 38 13.55 23.95 -1.16
N VAL A 39 13.62 22.99 -0.24
CA VAL A 39 14.90 22.55 0.33
C VAL A 39 15.83 21.96 -0.73
N VAL A 40 15.30 21.16 -1.66
CA VAL A 40 16.08 20.58 -2.77
C VAL A 40 16.64 21.67 -3.69
N SER A 41 15.88 22.75 -3.92
CA SER A 41 16.33 23.88 -4.74
C SER A 41 17.44 24.69 -4.06
N ARG A 42 17.33 24.91 -2.74
CA ARG A 42 18.30 25.71 -1.97
C ARG A 42 19.57 24.94 -1.64
N LEU A 43 19.47 23.64 -1.37
CA LEU A 43 20.56 22.81 -0.84
C LEU A 43 20.72 21.49 -1.61
N PRO A 44 20.83 21.50 -2.96
CA PRO A 44 20.79 20.27 -3.76
C PRO A 44 21.89 19.27 -3.39
N HIS A 45 23.08 19.76 -3.05
CA HIS A 45 24.24 18.97 -2.64
C HIS A 45 24.40 18.84 -1.12
N GLY A 46 23.48 19.44 -0.34
CA GLY A 46 23.48 19.32 1.11
C GLY A 46 23.13 17.91 1.57
N ARG A 47 23.67 17.49 2.72
CA ARG A 47 23.38 16.19 3.33
C ARG A 47 21.91 16.14 3.78
N ALA A 48 21.16 15.14 3.31
CA ALA A 48 19.75 14.96 3.67
C ALA A 48 19.59 13.75 4.60
N LEU A 49 19.97 12.57 4.12
CA LEU A 49 19.82 11.31 4.84
C LEU A 49 21.18 10.66 5.02
N SER A 50 21.41 10.02 6.17
CA SER A 50 22.64 9.28 6.43
C SER A 50 22.32 8.01 7.19
N ILE A 51 22.93 6.91 6.75
CA ILE A 51 22.81 5.60 7.39
C ILE A 51 24.20 4.98 7.44
N LYS A 52 24.46 4.22 8.50
CA LYS A 52 25.67 3.43 8.63
C LYS A 52 25.40 2.03 8.05
N LYS A 53 26.13 1.63 7.01
CA LYS A 53 26.05 0.32 6.35
C LYS A 53 27.47 -0.28 6.33
N ASP A 54 27.63 -1.52 6.80
CA ASP A 54 28.93 -2.23 6.83
C ASP A 54 30.07 -1.40 7.45
N ASP A 55 29.77 -0.76 8.58
CA ASP A 55 30.63 0.18 9.28
C ASP A 55 30.99 1.50 8.58
N GLU A 56 30.50 1.72 7.37
CA GLU A 56 30.69 2.95 6.60
C GLU A 56 29.44 3.85 6.60
N TRP A 57 29.67 5.17 6.60
CA TRP A 57 28.59 6.13 6.47
C TRP A 57 28.23 6.35 5.01
N VAL A 58 27.00 5.97 4.66
CA VAL A 58 26.40 6.27 3.36
C VAL A 58 25.48 7.48 3.53
N THR A 59 25.72 8.52 2.73
CA THR A 59 24.94 9.76 2.78
C THR A 59 24.29 10.06 1.44
N HIS A 60 23.00 10.40 1.48
CA HIS A 60 22.26 10.92 0.34
C HIS A 60 22.12 12.43 0.46
N THR A 61 22.39 13.12 -0.65
CA THR A 61 22.10 14.55 -0.80
C THR A 61 20.60 14.79 -0.96
N TRP A 62 20.14 16.03 -0.75
CA TRP A 62 18.74 16.41 -1.00
C TRP A 62 18.31 16.11 -2.43
N LYS A 63 19.17 16.39 -3.42
CA LYS A 63 18.88 16.08 -4.83
C LYS A 63 18.73 14.57 -5.07
N GLN A 64 19.60 13.74 -4.51
CA GLN A 64 19.50 12.28 -4.63
C GLN A 64 18.23 11.75 -3.96
N TYR A 65 17.89 12.24 -2.77
CA TYR A 65 16.65 11.88 -2.09
C TYR A 65 15.43 12.20 -2.97
N TYR A 66 15.36 13.42 -3.52
CA TYR A 66 14.28 13.81 -4.42
C TYR A 66 14.21 12.92 -5.67
N ASP A 67 15.33 12.69 -6.34
CA ASP A 67 15.38 11.93 -7.58
C ASP A 67 14.98 10.46 -7.39
N ILE A 68 15.39 9.84 -6.29
CA ILE A 68 15.01 8.46 -5.97
C ILE A 68 13.51 8.40 -5.63
N SER A 69 13.01 9.35 -4.84
CA SER A 69 11.58 9.43 -4.51
C SER A 69 10.71 9.63 -5.76
N GLN A 70 11.14 10.49 -6.69
CA GLN A 70 10.45 10.70 -7.96
C GLN A 70 10.49 9.44 -8.84
N LYS A 71 11.60 8.71 -8.88
CA LYS A 71 11.68 7.42 -9.58
C LYS A 71 10.70 6.40 -8.99
N PHE A 72 10.62 6.33 -7.66
CA PHE A 72 9.68 5.46 -6.98
C PHE A 72 8.22 5.84 -7.28
N ALA A 73 7.89 7.13 -7.24
CA ALA A 73 6.56 7.64 -7.62
C ALA A 73 6.15 7.20 -9.04
N ARG A 74 7.07 7.32 -10.00
CA ARG A 74 6.84 6.85 -11.38
C ARG A 74 6.62 5.35 -11.46
N ALA A 75 7.30 4.56 -10.62
CA ALA A 75 7.10 3.12 -10.55
C ALA A 75 5.71 2.77 -10.00
N LEU A 76 5.24 3.47 -8.95
CA LEU A 76 3.89 3.29 -8.41
C LEU A 76 2.81 3.57 -9.48
N ILE A 77 2.93 4.69 -10.18
CA ILE A 77 2.01 5.03 -11.29
C ILE A 77 2.06 3.95 -12.36
N HIS A 78 3.25 3.46 -12.71
CA HIS A 78 3.42 2.41 -13.72
C HIS A 78 2.75 1.09 -13.33
N VAL A 79 2.79 0.69 -12.06
CA VAL A 79 2.11 -0.54 -11.58
C VAL A 79 0.62 -0.34 -11.30
N GLY A 80 0.07 0.84 -11.64
CA GLY A 80 -1.36 1.12 -11.59
C GLY A 80 -1.86 1.60 -10.22
N VAL A 81 -1.00 2.23 -9.41
CA VAL A 81 -1.45 2.98 -8.24
C VAL A 81 -2.07 4.29 -8.71
N GLU A 82 -3.33 4.50 -8.35
CA GLU A 82 -4.09 5.71 -8.62
C GLU A 82 -4.01 6.71 -7.46
N PRO A 83 -4.28 8.01 -7.70
CA PRO A 83 -4.37 9.00 -6.63
C PRO A 83 -5.32 8.56 -5.53
N HIS A 84 -4.90 8.77 -4.28
CA HIS A 84 -5.58 8.42 -3.04
C HIS A 84 -5.65 6.92 -2.71
N GLU A 85 -5.12 6.03 -3.56
CA GLU A 85 -4.95 4.63 -3.17
C GLU A 85 -3.84 4.49 -2.12
N ALA A 86 -3.96 3.45 -1.28
CA ALA A 86 -3.01 3.22 -0.20
C ALA A 86 -1.78 2.43 -0.66
N VAL A 87 -0.61 2.85 -0.19
CA VAL A 87 0.66 2.13 -0.30
C VAL A 87 1.11 1.75 1.10
N ASN A 88 1.12 0.46 1.41
CA ASN A 88 1.60 -0.04 2.69
C ASN A 88 3.12 -0.19 2.65
N VAL A 89 3.82 0.23 3.70
CA VAL A 89 5.29 0.11 3.79
C VAL A 89 5.70 -0.55 5.10
N LEU A 90 6.55 -1.57 5.03
CA LEU A 90 7.11 -2.25 6.18
C LEU A 90 8.62 -2.42 5.99
N GLY A 91 9.39 -1.70 6.80
CA GLY A 91 10.84 -1.76 6.74
C GLY A 91 11.49 -1.08 7.95
N PRO A 92 12.79 -1.31 8.17
CA PRO A 92 13.52 -0.69 9.26
C PRO A 92 13.66 0.82 9.02
N ASN A 93 14.22 1.53 9.99
CA ASN A 93 14.59 2.93 9.81
C ASN A 93 15.75 3.04 8.80
N CYS A 94 15.42 3.29 7.53
CA CYS A 94 16.37 3.38 6.44
C CYS A 94 15.98 4.47 5.42
N PRO A 95 16.94 4.96 4.59
CA PRO A 95 16.64 5.91 3.53
C PRO A 95 15.56 5.42 2.56
N GLU A 96 15.53 4.12 2.26
CA GLU A 96 14.57 3.50 1.35
C GLU A 96 13.12 3.63 1.84
N TRP A 97 12.91 3.61 3.15
CA TRP A 97 11.59 3.89 3.74
C TRP A 97 11.15 5.34 3.46
N LEU A 98 12.08 6.29 3.60
CA LEU A 98 11.81 7.71 3.34
C LEU A 98 11.62 7.99 1.84
N PHE A 99 12.35 7.29 0.97
CA PHE A 99 12.16 7.34 -0.49
C PHE A 99 10.76 6.86 -0.87
N THR A 100 10.31 5.77 -0.25
CA THR A 100 8.95 5.23 -0.40
C THR A 100 7.92 6.24 0.08
N ASN A 101 8.12 6.85 1.25
CA ASN A 101 7.23 7.87 1.80
C ASN A 101 7.02 9.06 0.88
N MET A 102 8.10 9.72 0.48
CA MET A 102 7.99 10.89 -0.40
C MET A 102 7.54 10.49 -1.80
N GLY A 103 7.95 9.34 -2.31
CA GLY A 103 7.53 8.84 -3.62
C GLY A 103 6.04 8.50 -3.68
N SER A 104 5.47 7.88 -2.64
CA SER A 104 4.03 7.64 -2.53
C SER A 104 3.25 8.95 -2.52
N ILE A 105 3.67 9.93 -1.71
CA ILE A 105 3.02 11.25 -1.68
C ILE A 105 3.14 11.95 -3.04
N MET A 106 4.30 11.87 -3.71
CA MET A 106 4.49 12.41 -5.07
C MET A 106 3.58 11.77 -6.12
N ALA A 107 3.24 10.48 -5.95
CA ALA A 107 2.28 9.78 -6.82
C ALA A 107 0.82 10.15 -6.51
N GLY A 108 0.56 10.95 -5.47
CA GLY A 108 -0.78 11.25 -4.98
C GLY A 108 -1.38 10.12 -4.13
N ALA A 109 -0.61 9.09 -3.80
CA ALA A 109 -1.03 7.96 -2.99
C ALA A 109 -0.97 8.28 -1.48
N VAL A 110 -1.69 7.50 -0.68
CA VAL A 110 -1.67 7.59 0.78
C VAL A 110 -0.75 6.52 1.33
N ILE A 111 0.28 6.90 2.07
CA ILE A 111 1.19 5.90 2.66
C ILE A 111 0.70 5.42 4.03
N ALA A 112 0.77 4.11 4.25
CA ALA A 112 0.46 3.45 5.52
C ALA A 112 1.70 2.69 6.02
N GLY A 113 2.33 3.17 7.08
CA GLY A 113 3.50 2.53 7.69
C GLY A 113 3.14 1.40 8.64
N VAL A 114 3.91 0.32 8.63
CA VAL A 114 3.84 -0.79 9.57
C VAL A 114 5.19 -1.00 10.24
N TYR A 115 5.17 -1.27 11.55
CA TYR A 115 6.39 -1.53 12.30
C TYR A 115 6.97 -2.91 11.97
N VAL A 116 8.29 -3.01 11.88
CA VAL A 116 8.99 -4.29 11.63
C VAL A 116 8.75 -5.34 12.72
N THR A 117 8.36 -4.92 13.92
CA THR A 117 8.03 -5.79 15.04
C THR A 117 6.57 -6.26 15.06
N SER A 118 5.72 -5.77 14.15
CA SER A 118 4.33 -6.20 14.04
C SER A 118 4.22 -7.66 13.62
N THR A 119 3.22 -8.36 14.16
CA THR A 119 2.88 -9.74 13.80
C THR A 119 2.29 -9.81 12.39
N SER A 120 2.27 -11.00 11.78
CA SER A 120 1.70 -11.20 10.46
C SER A 120 0.22 -10.81 10.40
N GLU A 121 -0.55 -11.16 11.43
CA GLU A 121 -1.98 -10.83 11.53
C GLU A 121 -2.19 -9.32 11.56
N ALA A 122 -1.37 -8.59 12.33
CA ALA A 122 -1.44 -7.14 12.39
C ALA A 122 -1.07 -6.50 11.04
N CYS A 123 -0.05 -7.02 10.35
CA CYS A 123 0.36 -6.52 9.03
C CYS A 123 -0.76 -6.70 8.00
N GLN A 124 -1.34 -7.91 7.95
CA GLN A 124 -2.45 -8.24 7.05
C GLN A 124 -3.70 -7.40 7.38
N TYR A 125 -4.03 -7.25 8.66
CA TYR A 125 -5.14 -6.41 9.10
C TYR A 125 -4.96 -4.96 8.65
N ILE A 126 -3.79 -4.35 8.90
CA ILE A 126 -3.54 -2.95 8.51
C ILE A 126 -3.63 -2.79 6.99
N SER A 127 -3.00 -3.70 6.24
CA SER A 127 -3.01 -3.67 4.77
C SER A 127 -4.41 -3.80 4.19
N ALA A 128 -5.25 -4.68 4.75
CA ALA A 128 -6.64 -4.83 4.34
C ALA A 128 -7.50 -3.63 4.78
N HIS A 129 -7.28 -3.12 5.99
CA HIS A 129 -8.04 -2.00 6.54
C HIS A 129 -7.82 -0.69 5.76
N CYS A 130 -6.60 -0.46 5.24
CA CYS A 130 -6.34 0.69 4.38
C CYS A 130 -6.57 0.42 2.88
N ASP A 131 -7.02 -0.78 2.50
CA ASP A 131 -7.21 -1.20 1.11
C ASP A 131 -5.94 -0.97 0.26
N ALA A 132 -4.79 -1.44 0.78
CA ALA A 132 -3.50 -1.21 0.17
C ALA A 132 -3.40 -1.84 -1.23
N LYS A 133 -3.15 -1.01 -2.25
CA LYS A 133 -2.92 -1.45 -3.62
C LYS A 133 -1.55 -2.10 -3.80
N VAL A 134 -0.55 -1.59 -3.09
CA VAL A 134 0.84 -2.06 -3.13
C VAL A 134 1.37 -2.15 -1.71
N VAL A 135 2.15 -3.21 -1.44
CA VAL A 135 2.92 -3.38 -0.21
C VAL A 135 4.41 -3.34 -0.56
N VAL A 136 5.16 -2.49 0.16
CA VAL A 136 6.61 -2.32 0.03
C VAL A 136 7.29 -2.90 1.26
N VAL A 137 8.18 -3.87 1.08
CA VAL A 137 8.84 -4.58 2.19
C VAL A 137 10.36 -4.57 2.05
N SER A 138 11.08 -4.54 3.17
CA SER A 138 12.55 -4.47 3.19
C SER A 138 13.25 -5.75 2.75
N ASP A 139 12.65 -6.90 3.03
CA ASP A 139 13.27 -8.22 2.83
C ASP A 139 12.20 -9.32 2.76
N LYS A 140 12.66 -10.55 2.51
CA LYS A 140 11.80 -11.72 2.40
C LYS A 140 11.07 -12.04 3.71
N ALA A 141 11.70 -11.87 4.87
CA ALA A 141 11.05 -12.17 6.15
C ALA A 141 9.87 -11.22 6.42
N GLN A 142 10.01 -9.97 6.00
CA GLN A 142 8.91 -9.01 6.02
C GLN A 142 7.83 -9.32 4.97
N LEU A 143 8.22 -9.75 3.77
CA LEU A 143 7.28 -10.21 2.75
C LEU A 143 6.43 -11.39 3.25
N ASP A 144 7.07 -12.35 3.92
CA ASP A 144 6.44 -13.57 4.40
C ASP A 144 5.26 -13.24 5.35
N LYS A 145 5.27 -12.10 6.06
CA LYS A 145 4.14 -11.66 6.91
C LYS A 145 2.84 -11.36 6.17
N TYR A 146 2.91 -11.01 4.89
CA TYR A 146 1.74 -10.68 4.05
C TYR A 146 1.24 -11.88 3.23
N LEU A 147 2.03 -12.94 3.12
CA LEU A 147 1.62 -14.15 2.42
C LEU A 147 0.63 -14.92 3.30
N THR A 148 -0.43 -15.48 2.70
CA THR A 148 -1.41 -16.28 3.45
C THR A 148 -0.89 -17.70 3.64
N GLY A 149 -0.75 -18.11 4.90
CA GLY A 149 -0.61 -19.51 5.31
C GLY A 149 -1.96 -20.12 5.71
N TYR A 150 -1.97 -21.42 6.00
CA TYR A 150 -3.10 -22.09 6.65
C TYR A 150 -2.70 -22.52 8.06
N ILE A 151 -3.67 -22.64 8.96
CA ILE A 151 -3.43 -23.07 10.36
C ILE A 151 -3.63 -24.58 10.43
N GLU A 152 -2.62 -25.29 10.93
CA GLU A 152 -2.66 -26.72 11.26
C GLU A 152 -2.14 -26.88 12.69
N ASP A 153 -2.93 -27.47 13.58
CA ASP A 153 -2.56 -27.71 14.99
C ASP A 153 -1.92 -26.52 15.71
N THR A 154 -2.54 -25.33 15.60
CA THR A 154 -2.09 -24.04 16.19
C THR A 154 -0.81 -23.44 15.60
N GLU A 155 -0.18 -24.07 14.62
CA GLU A 155 0.95 -23.51 13.88
C GLU A 155 0.49 -22.94 12.52
N VAL A 156 1.06 -21.80 12.16
CA VAL A 156 0.78 -21.14 10.87
C VAL A 156 1.77 -21.66 9.83
N ILE A 157 1.28 -22.42 8.86
CA ILE A 157 2.08 -22.98 7.78
C ILE A 157 2.07 -22.02 6.58
N MET A 158 3.23 -21.40 6.34
CA MET A 158 3.41 -20.36 5.31
C MET A 158 4.12 -20.87 4.04
N ASP A 159 4.54 -22.14 4.00
CA ASP A 159 5.23 -22.71 2.83
C ASP A 159 4.28 -22.77 1.62
N SER A 160 4.64 -22.08 0.53
CA SER A 160 3.77 -21.93 -0.64
C SER A 160 3.39 -23.27 -1.30
N ARG A 161 4.26 -24.30 -1.24
CA ARG A 161 3.94 -25.63 -1.78
C ARG A 161 2.97 -26.37 -0.86
N MET A 162 3.13 -26.23 0.45
CA MET A 162 2.21 -26.79 1.43
C MET A 162 0.85 -26.12 1.37
N VAL A 163 0.80 -24.78 1.29
CA VAL A 163 -0.45 -24.02 1.14
C VAL A 163 -1.19 -24.44 -0.13
N ALA A 164 -0.51 -24.53 -1.28
CA ALA A 164 -1.12 -24.97 -2.53
C ALA A 164 -1.65 -26.41 -2.43
N ARG A 165 -0.88 -27.34 -1.83
CA ARG A 165 -1.34 -28.73 -1.62
C ARG A 165 -2.53 -28.81 -0.68
N HIS A 166 -2.52 -28.04 0.41
CA HIS A 166 -3.59 -28.01 1.37
C HIS A 166 -4.87 -27.49 0.71
N TYR A 167 -4.81 -26.38 -0.03
CA TYR A 167 -5.94 -25.84 -0.79
C TYR A 167 -6.53 -26.85 -1.79
N ILE A 168 -5.68 -27.52 -2.58
CA ILE A 168 -6.13 -28.56 -3.52
C ILE A 168 -6.87 -29.70 -2.80
N LYS A 169 -6.41 -30.06 -1.59
CA LYS A 169 -6.96 -31.16 -0.82
C LYS A 169 -8.27 -30.79 -0.10
N THR A 170 -8.42 -29.55 0.36
CA THR A 170 -9.53 -29.16 1.26
C THR A 170 -10.63 -28.35 0.56
N TRP A 171 -10.26 -27.38 -0.27
CA TRP A 171 -11.21 -26.36 -0.78
C TRP A 171 -11.43 -26.40 -2.28
N PHE A 172 -10.46 -26.88 -3.06
CA PHE A 172 -10.52 -26.83 -4.52
C PHE A 172 -11.78 -27.48 -5.14
N ILE A 173 -12.25 -28.61 -4.60
CA ILE A 173 -13.47 -29.27 -5.12
C ILE A 173 -14.72 -28.45 -4.84
N VAL A 174 -14.80 -27.79 -3.68
CA VAL A 174 -15.95 -26.95 -3.30
C VAL A 174 -16.04 -25.74 -4.23
N ASP A 175 -14.92 -25.06 -4.47
CA ASP A 175 -14.84 -23.93 -5.40
C ASP A 175 -15.13 -24.35 -6.85
N LEU A 176 -14.64 -25.52 -7.26
CA LEU A 176 -14.89 -26.08 -8.60
C LEU A 176 -16.37 -26.35 -8.84
N ILE A 177 -17.07 -26.91 -7.84
CA ILE A 177 -18.52 -27.15 -7.92
C ILE A 177 -19.29 -25.83 -7.89
N GLY A 178 -18.87 -24.87 -7.05
CA GLY A 178 -19.46 -23.52 -6.99
C GLY A 178 -19.31 -22.73 -8.30
N SER A 179 -18.31 -23.07 -9.12
CA SER A 179 -18.06 -22.46 -10.43
C SER A 179 -18.94 -23.04 -11.56
N ILE A 180 -19.70 -24.11 -11.31
CA ILE A 180 -20.63 -24.68 -12.29
C ILE A 180 -21.93 -23.85 -12.31
N PRO A 181 -22.30 -23.21 -13.44
CA PRO A 181 -23.55 -22.47 -13.51
C PRO A 181 -24.74 -23.41 -13.30
N VAL A 182 -25.58 -23.11 -12.31
CA VAL A 182 -26.74 -23.94 -11.88
C VAL A 182 -27.71 -24.23 -13.04
N GLU A 183 -27.69 -23.39 -14.07
CA GLU A 183 -28.47 -23.51 -15.30
C GLU A 183 -28.16 -24.79 -16.09
N TYR A 184 -26.91 -25.26 -16.11
CA TYR A 184 -26.52 -26.51 -16.80
C TYR A 184 -27.06 -27.77 -16.11
N ILE A 185 -27.25 -27.73 -14.80
CA ILE A 185 -27.80 -28.85 -14.01
C ILE A 185 -29.29 -29.04 -14.32
N LYS A 186 -30.00 -27.97 -14.69
CA LYS A 186 -31.44 -28.04 -15.07
C LYS A 186 -31.67 -28.60 -16.47
N LEU A 187 -30.69 -28.51 -17.38
CA LEU A 187 -30.82 -29.00 -18.76
C LEU A 187 -30.92 -30.54 -18.85
N PHE A 188 -30.39 -31.27 -17.87
CA PHE A 188 -30.38 -32.74 -17.86
C PHE A 188 -31.68 -33.39 -17.35
N ARG A 189 -32.68 -32.61 -16.90
CA ARG A 189 -33.89 -33.16 -16.25
C ARG A 189 -35.17 -33.13 -17.09
N VAL A 190 -35.13 -32.68 -18.35
CA VAL A 190 -36.32 -32.65 -19.23
C VAL A 190 -36.03 -33.36 -20.55
N THR A 191 -36.00 -34.68 -20.52
CA THR A 191 -36.02 -35.51 -21.73
C THR A 191 -37.26 -36.41 -21.68
N ARG A 192 -38.47 -35.87 -21.87
CA ARG A 192 -39.64 -36.66 -22.29
C ARG A 192 -40.67 -35.87 -23.10
N LEU A 193 -40.82 -36.33 -24.35
CA LEU A 193 -41.98 -36.33 -25.25
C LEU A 193 -42.46 -35.01 -25.87
N ILE A 194 -42.18 -34.87 -27.17
CA ILE A 194 -43.10 -34.26 -28.14
C ILE A 194 -43.61 -35.41 -29.02
N LYS A 195 -44.92 -35.71 -28.94
CA LYS A 195 -45.64 -36.56 -29.90
C LYS A 195 -46.09 -35.67 -31.06
N PHE A 196 -45.77 -36.06 -32.29
CA PHE A 196 -46.45 -35.58 -33.49
C PHE A 196 -47.87 -36.17 -33.57
N VAL A 197 -48.87 -35.33 -33.81
CA VAL A 197 -50.11 -35.71 -34.50
C VAL A 197 -50.58 -34.50 -35.34
N GLN A 198 -50.70 -34.75 -36.65
CA GLN A 198 -51.31 -34.03 -37.78
C GLN A 198 -51.39 -32.50 -37.76
#